data_AF-A0A0D7K493-F1
#
_entry.id   AF-A0A0D7K493-F1
#
_cell.length_a   1.000
_cell.length_b   1.000
_cell.length_c   1.000
_cell.angle_alpha   90.00
_cell.angle_beta   90.00
_cell.angle_gamma   90.00
#
_symmetry.space_group_name_H-M   'P 1'
#
loop_
_entity.id
_entity.type
_entity.pdbx_description
1 polymer ?
#
loop_
_entity_poly.entity_id
_entity_poly.type
_entity_poly.pdbx_seq_one_letter_code
_entity_poly.pdbx_strand_id
1 'polypeptide(L)' 'MLLKFSDQRLRFYRHVHDTSAFPVGTLVHIIQCKNSYSLRLRAAALRNLVCDAPLEVTKGAPYAAARRLTRAHYGI' A
#
# COMPACT_ATOMS: atom_id res chain seq x y z
N MET A 1 5.08 11.59 25.22
CA MET A 1 5.46 10.16 25.16
C MET A 1 5.82 9.83 23.72
N LEU A 2 7.11 9.81 23.37
CA LEU A 2 7.56 9.41 22.03
C LEU A 2 7.47 7.88 21.93
N LEU A 3 6.56 7.38 21.09
CA LEU A 3 6.47 5.97 20.75
C LEU A 3 7.83 5.50 20.19
N LYS A 4 8.57 4.68 20.95
CA LYS A 4 9.81 4.05 20.48
C LYS A 4 9.45 2.97 19.44
N PHE A 5 9.37 3.37 18.18
CA PHE A 5 9.23 2.42 17.08
C PHE A 5 10.58 1.80 16.74
N SER A 6 10.59 0.51 16.39
CA SER A 6 11.79 -0.12 15.84
C SER A 6 12.20 0.55 14.52
N ASP A 7 13.50 0.56 14.21
CA ASP A 7 14.03 1.12 12.96
C ASP A 7 13.34 0.56 11.72
N GLN A 8 12.97 -0.72 11.76
CA GLN A 8 12.25 -1.38 10.67
C GLN A 8 10.86 -0.77 10.45
N ARG A 9 10.14 -0.47 11.54
CA ARG A 9 8.82 0.16 11.48
C ARG A 9 8.92 1.60 10.96
N LEU A 10 9.91 2.36 11.43
CA LEU A 10 10.16 3.73 10.93
C LEU A 10 10.45 3.73 9.42
N ARG A 11 11.32 2.82 8.95
CA ARG A 11 11.63 2.68 7.53
C ARG A 11 10.41 2.30 6.69
N PHE A 12 9.54 1.43 7.20
CA PHE A 12 8.30 1.09 6.52
C PHE A 12 7.36 2.31 6.40
N TYR A 13 7.13 3.04 7.49
CA TYR A 13 6.27 4.23 7.45
C TYR A 13 6.85 5.37 6.62
N ARG A 14 8.17 5.44 6.47
CA ARG A 14 8.81 6.33 5.49
C ARG A 14 8.39 5.98 4.07
N HIS A 15 8.44 4.70 3.67
CA HIS A 15 7.94 4.29 2.35
C HIS A 15 6.44 4.57 2.17
N VAL A 16 5.62 4.42 3.22
CA VAL A 16 4.20 4.78 3.17
C VAL A 16 4.03 6.26 2.89
N HIS A 17 4.79 7.11 3.57
CA HIS A 17 4.80 8.57 3.34
C HIS A 17 5.27 8.90 1.92
N ASP A 18 6.41 8.37 1.50
CA ASP A 18 7.02 8.67 0.19
C ASP A 18 6.10 8.28 -0.99
N THR A 19 5.29 7.23 -0.81
CA THR A 19 4.35 6.76 -1.84
C THR A 19 2.93 7.30 -1.68
N SER A 20 2.68 8.20 -0.71
CA SER A 20 1.32 8.68 -0.40
C SER A 20 0.74 9.61 -1.47
N ALA A 21 1.59 10.32 -2.20
CA ALA A 21 1.19 11.25 -3.26
C ALA A 21 1.24 10.61 -4.66
N PHE A 22 1.51 9.31 -4.76
CA PHE A 22 1.68 8.67 -6.07
C PHE A 22 0.32 8.38 -6.72
N PRO A 23 0.16 8.63 -8.03
CA PRO A 23 -1.03 8.23 -8.76
C PRO A 23 -1.29 6.72 -8.65
N VAL A 24 -2.55 6.32 -8.72
CA VAL A 24 -2.98 4.91 -8.67
C VAL A 24 -2.18 4.03 -9.65
N GLY A 25 -1.99 4.49 -10.89
CA GLY A 25 -1.22 3.74 -11.90
C GLY A 25 0.24 3.48 -11.47
N THR A 26 0.88 4.46 -10.83
CA THR A 26 2.24 4.32 -10.30
C THR A 26 2.29 3.34 -9.14
N LEU A 27 1.30 3.38 -8.23
CA LEU A 27 1.19 2.42 -7.13
C LEU A 27 1.04 0.98 -7.66
N VAL A 28 0.14 0.77 -8.63
CA VAL A 28 -0.07 -0.53 -9.28
C VAL A 28 1.23 -1.04 -9.91
N HIS A 29 1.92 -0.18 -10.68
CA HIS A 29 3.19 -0.50 -11.32
C HIS A 29 4.24 -0.95 -10.29
N ILE A 30 4.42 -0.21 -9.20
CA ILE A 30 5.37 -0.57 -8.13
C ILE A 30 5.04 -1.96 -7.57
N ILE A 31 3.76 -2.26 -7.30
CA ILE A 31 3.38 -3.53 -6.68
C ILE A 31 3.61 -4.71 -7.63
N GLN A 32 3.39 -4.53 -8.93
CA GLN A 32 3.53 -5.55 -9.97
C GLN A 32 5.00 -5.83 -10.37
N CYS A 33 5.87 -4.81 -10.38
CA CYS A 33 7.30 -4.94 -10.74
C CYS A 33 8.12 -5.61 -9.62
N LYS A 34 7.90 -6.91 -9.41
CA LYS A 34 8.43 -7.69 -8.27
C LYS A 34 9.96 -7.68 -8.15
N ASN A 35 10.66 -7.57 -9.27
CA ASN A 35 12.12 -7.64 -9.35
C ASN A 35 12.78 -6.25 -9.28
N SER A 36 12.01 -5.18 -9.43
CA SER A 36 12.53 -3.80 -9.47
C SER A 36 12.41 -3.09 -8.12
N TYR A 37 11.50 -3.55 -7.26
CA TYR A 37 11.17 -2.88 -6.00
C TYR A 37 11.22 -3.82 -4.80
N SER A 38 11.73 -3.30 -3.68
CA SER A 38 11.80 -4.05 -2.42
C SER A 38 10.40 -4.46 -1.93
N LEU A 39 10.31 -5.58 -1.20
CA LEU A 39 9.06 -6.04 -0.60
C LEU A 39 8.41 -4.98 0.31
N ARG A 40 9.21 -4.19 1.03
CA ARG A 40 8.71 -3.12 1.91
C ARG A 40 8.08 -1.97 1.13
N LEU A 41 8.71 -1.54 0.04
CA LEU A 41 8.17 -0.48 -0.82
C LEU A 41 6.87 -0.95 -1.49
N ARG A 42 6.83 -2.20 -1.97
CA ARG A 42 5.63 -2.81 -2.56
C ARG A 42 4.48 -2.92 -1.55
N ALA A 43 4.79 -3.29 -0.30
CA ALA A 43 3.80 -3.33 0.76
C ALA A 43 3.27 -1.93 1.15
N ALA A 44 4.14 -0.92 1.13
CA ALA A 44 3.74 0.47 1.36
C ALA A 44 2.83 0.99 0.24
N ALA A 45 3.21 0.76 -1.02
CA ALA A 45 2.38 1.11 -2.17
C ALA A 45 1.01 0.41 -2.13
N LEU A 46 0.97 -0.88 -1.78
CA LEU A 46 -0.30 -1.60 -1.61
C LEU A 46 -1.15 -1.01 -0.48
N ARG A 47 -0.55 -0.56 0.62
CA ARG A 47 -1.29 0.08 1.71
C ARG A 47 -1.98 1.36 1.22
N ASN A 48 -1.25 2.23 0.53
CA ASN A 48 -1.81 3.47 0.01
C ASN A 48 -2.88 3.20 -1.04
N LEU A 49 -2.64 2.25 -1.96
CA LEU A 49 -3.63 1.83 -2.95
C LEU A 49 -4.93 1.34 -2.32
N VAL A 50 -4.87 0.66 -1.17
CA VAL A 50 -6.06 0.22 -0.42
C VAL A 50 -6.76 1.37 0.27
N CYS A 51 -6.01 2.34 0.81
CA CYS A 51 -6.58 3.54 1.42
C CYS A 51 -7.29 4.43 0.40
N ASP A 52 -6.74 4.53 -0.82
CA ASP A 52 -7.27 5.37 -1.90
C ASP A 52 -8.30 4.64 -2.78
N ALA A 53 -8.49 3.32 -2.57
CA ALA A 53 -9.44 2.54 -3.34
C ALA A 53 -10.88 3.03 -3.10
N PRO A 54 -11.69 3.21 -4.16
CA PRO A 54 -13.08 3.64 -4.04
C PRO A 54 -13.90 2.72 -3.13
N LEU A 55 -14.95 3.27 -2.51
CA LEU A 55 -15.86 2.50 -1.64
C LEU A 55 -16.58 1.38 -2.42
N GLU A 56 -16.81 1.57 -3.71
CA GLU A 56 -17.39 0.57 -4.63
C GLU A 56 -16.48 -0.65 -4.76
N VAL A 57 -15.16 -0.45 -4.66
CA VAL A 57 -14.14 -1.51 -4.69
C VAL A 57 -14.02 -2.17 -3.31
N THR A 58 -13.87 -1.38 -2.25
CA THR A 58 -13.59 -1.89 -0.90
C THR A 58 -14.83 -2.40 -0.17
N LYS A 59 -16.03 -1.96 -0.58
CA LYS A 59 -17.34 -2.30 -0.01
C LYS A 59 -17.45 -2.00 1.49
N GLY A 60 -16.71 -1.01 1.98
CA GLY A 60 -16.62 -0.69 3.40
C GLY A 60 -16.02 -1.82 4.26
N ALA A 61 -15.33 -2.78 3.64
CA ALA A 61 -14.83 -3.96 4.34
C ALA A 61 -13.64 -3.63 5.25
N PRO A 62 -13.39 -4.41 6.32
CA PRO A 62 -12.18 -4.28 7.12
C PRO A 62 -10.92 -4.41 6.26
N TYR A 63 -9.82 -3.77 6.66
CA TYR A 63 -8.59 -3.64 5.85
C TYR A 63 -8.11 -4.95 5.21
N ALA A 64 -8.16 -6.08 5.93
CA ALA A 64 -7.74 -7.37 5.39
C ALA A 64 -8.60 -7.84 4.20
N ALA A 65 -9.91 -7.58 4.24
CA ALA A 65 -10.84 -7.88 3.17
C ALA A 65 -10.75 -6.83 2.05
N ALA A 66 -10.72 -5.53 2.40
CA ALA A 66 -10.51 -4.45 1.43
C ALA A 66 -9.24 -4.68 0.60
N ARG A 67 -8.13 -5.06 1.25
CA ARG A 67 -6.88 -5.40 0.55
C ARG A 67 -7.05 -6.50 -0.50
N ARG A 68 -7.85 -7.53 -0.21
CA ARG A 68 -8.10 -8.61 -1.19
C ARG A 68 -8.95 -8.11 -2.36
N LEU A 69 -9.98 -7.31 -2.08
CA LEU A 69 -10.84 -6.72 -3.10
C LEU A 69 -10.08 -5.75 -4.01
N THR A 70 -9.28 -4.85 -3.43
CA THR A 70 -8.40 -3.92 -4.16
C THR A 70 -7.44 -4.69 -5.07
N ARG A 71 -6.81 -5.76 -4.59
CA ARG A 71 -5.92 -6.61 -5.40
C ARG A 71 -6.65 -7.26 -6.56
N ALA A 72 -7.85 -7.78 -6.33
CA ALA A 72 -8.67 -8.35 -7.39
C ALA A 72 -9.07 -7.30 -8.44
N HIS A 73 -9.45 -6.09 -8.01
CA HIS A 73 -9.85 -4.99 -8.89
C HIS A 73 -8.70 -4.49 -9.78
N TYR A 74 -7.50 -4.32 -9.23
CA TYR A 74 -6.33 -3.83 -9.98
C TYR A 74 -5.48 -4.94 -10.63
N GLY A 75 -5.85 -6.21 -10.48
CA GLY A 75 -5.12 -7.34 -11.06
C GLY A 75 -3.71 -7.55 -10.48
N ILE A 76 -3.57 -7.57 -9.14
CA ILE A 76 -2.28 -7.66 -8.44
C ILE A 76 -2.17 -8.86 -7.49
#